data_AF-A0A920APR5-F1
#
_entry.id   AF-A0A920APR5-F1
#
_cell.length_a   1.000
_cell.length_b   1.000
_cell.length_c   1.000
_cell.angle_alpha   90.00
_cell.angle_beta   90.00
_cell.angle_gamma   90.00
#
_symmetry.space_group_name_H-M   'P 1'
#
loop_
_entity.id
_entity.type
_entity.pdbx_description
1 polymer ?
#
loop_
_entity_poly.entity_id
_entity_poly.type
_entity_poly.pdbx_seq_one_letter_code
_entity_poly.pdbx_strand_id
1 'polypeptide(L)'
;MERCKPPDGLELLPLAASGGVNYQGPAWYRKQFNLNETMRSKKVILHFEGIMGKSKIWVNGAMIKENFSGYYPIHIDVTEYVDFKNQTQSQFVPIIVMTKPTLQGNHKSN
;
A
#
# COMPACT_ATOMS: atom_id res chain seq x y z
N MET A 1 -4.67 4.53 15.30
CA MET A 1 -4.72 4.28 13.84
C MET A 1 -5.89 5.08 13.32
N GLU A 2 -5.64 5.98 12.37
CA GLU A 2 -6.64 6.88 11.81
C GLU A 2 -7.43 6.21 10.68
N ARG A 3 -8.65 6.67 10.41
CA ARG A 3 -9.43 6.19 9.27
C ARG A 3 -9.11 7.03 8.03
N CYS A 4 -8.35 6.45 7.11
CA CYS A 4 -7.98 7.02 5.82
C CYS A 4 -8.85 6.45 4.67
N LYS A 5 -9.00 7.20 3.57
CA LYS A 5 -9.67 6.72 2.34
C LYS A 5 -8.86 7.13 1.11
N PRO A 6 -8.34 6.17 0.30
CA PRO A 6 -7.63 6.50 -0.93
C PRO A 6 -8.48 7.32 -1.92
N PRO A 7 -7.88 8.25 -2.70
CA PRO A 7 -6.50 8.71 -2.60
C PRO A 7 -6.27 9.49 -1.30
N ASP A 8 -5.17 9.19 -0.61
CA ASP A 8 -4.86 9.67 0.75
C ASP A 8 -3.37 9.94 0.87
N GLY A 9 -2.99 10.94 1.68
CA GLY A 9 -1.59 11.31 1.93
C GLY A 9 -1.33 11.58 3.41
N LEU A 10 -0.05 11.72 3.76
CA LEU A 10 0.40 12.04 5.13
C LEU A 10 0.38 13.55 5.41
N GLU A 11 -0.65 14.19 4.90
CA GLU A 11 -0.76 15.61 4.63
C GLU A 11 -0.42 16.53 5.83
N LEU A 12 0.48 17.48 5.63
CA LEU A 12 0.25 18.89 5.95
C LEU A 12 0.94 19.76 4.88
N LEU A 13 0.11 20.21 3.96
CA LEU A 13 0.38 21.07 2.82
C LEU A 13 -0.13 22.48 3.17
N PRO A 14 0.39 23.62 2.67
CA PRO A 14 1.13 23.84 1.42
C PRO A 14 2.53 24.45 1.71
N LEU A 15 3.36 24.79 0.73
CA LEU A 15 3.22 26.11 0.12
C LEU A 15 3.23 25.95 -1.40
N ALA A 16 2.05 26.07 -2.02
CA ALA A 16 1.74 25.62 -3.38
C ALA A 16 2.14 24.15 -3.62
N ALA A 17 1.29 23.23 -3.12
CA ALA A 17 1.51 21.79 -3.07
C ALA A 17 2.55 21.38 -1.99
N SER A 18 3.20 20.23 -2.16
CA SER A 18 4.08 19.63 -1.16
C SER A 18 5.51 20.17 -1.26
N GLY A 19 5.75 21.37 -0.71
CA GLY A 19 7.07 22.00 -0.58
C GLY A 19 8.01 21.33 0.44
N GLY A 20 7.96 19.99 0.56
CA GLY A 20 8.74 19.20 1.52
C GLY A 20 8.30 19.30 2.98
N VAL A 21 7.21 20.01 3.26
CA VAL A 21 6.70 20.28 4.63
C VAL A 21 5.94 19.08 5.25
N ASN A 22 5.41 18.19 4.41
CA ASN A 22 4.74 16.98 4.89
C ASN A 22 5.72 16.06 5.62
N TYR A 23 5.19 15.23 6.50
CA TYR A 23 5.96 14.14 7.10
C TYR A 23 6.62 13.25 6.02
N GLN A 24 7.95 13.15 6.08
CA GLN A 24 8.79 12.36 5.17
C GLN A 24 9.34 11.08 5.85
N GLY A 25 8.66 10.55 6.87
CA GLY A 25 9.13 9.35 7.56
C GLY A 25 8.36 8.09 7.14
N PRO A 26 8.68 6.94 7.77
CA PRO A 26 7.92 5.72 7.58
C PRO A 26 6.45 5.89 7.97
N ALA A 27 5.54 5.41 7.13
CA ALA A 27 4.11 5.37 7.43
C ALA A 27 3.49 4.02 7.12
N TRP A 28 2.39 3.71 7.80
CA TRP A 28 1.72 2.40 7.74
C TRP A 28 0.26 2.57 7.37
N TYR A 29 -0.13 2.00 6.23
CA TYR A 29 -1.54 1.85 5.86
C TYR A 29 -1.98 0.43 6.18
N ARG A 30 -3.15 0.29 6.80
CA ARG A 30 -3.78 -1.01 7.00
C ARG A 30 -5.19 -1.02 6.44
N LYS A 31 -5.48 -1.94 5.51
CA LYS A 31 -6.83 -2.15 5.02
C LYS A 31 -7.24 -3.60 5.20
N GLN A 32 -8.44 -3.81 5.71
CA GLN A 32 -9.09 -5.11 5.74
C GLN A 32 -10.12 -5.15 4.61
N PHE A 33 -10.09 -6.22 3.84
CA PHE A 33 -11.12 -6.51 2.86
C PHE A 33 -11.70 -7.89 3.12
N ASN A 34 -12.94 -8.07 2.71
CA ASN A 34 -13.75 -9.26 2.88
C ASN A 34 -13.87 -9.95 1.52
N LEU A 35 -13.34 -11.16 1.40
CA LEU A 35 -13.52 -11.97 0.19
C LEU A 35 -14.77 -12.83 0.29
N ASN A 36 -15.59 -12.81 -0.76
CA ASN A 36 -16.76 -13.67 -0.89
C ASN A 36 -16.33 -15.06 -1.38
N GLU A 37 -17.04 -16.10 -0.95
CA GLU A 37 -16.86 -17.48 -1.43
C GLU A 37 -16.95 -17.61 -2.95
N THR A 38 -17.71 -16.73 -3.64
CA THR A 38 -17.78 -16.70 -5.10
C THR A 38 -16.45 -16.33 -5.80
N MET A 39 -15.45 -15.88 -5.03
CA MET A 39 -14.09 -15.64 -5.49
C MET A 39 -13.16 -16.85 -5.28
N ARG A 40 -13.65 -17.93 -4.66
CA ARG A 40 -12.91 -19.18 -4.53
C ARG A 40 -12.48 -19.68 -5.91
N SER A 41 -11.23 -20.11 -6.01
CA SER A 41 -10.60 -20.58 -7.26
C SER A 41 -10.47 -19.53 -8.37
N LYS A 42 -10.72 -18.24 -8.09
CA LYS A 42 -10.42 -17.14 -9.01
C LYS A 42 -9.10 -16.49 -8.63
N LYS A 43 -8.46 -15.85 -9.61
CA LYS A 43 -7.29 -15.01 -9.35
C LYS A 43 -7.71 -13.76 -8.56
N VAL A 44 -6.99 -13.47 -7.49
CA VAL A 44 -7.15 -12.26 -6.68
C VAL A 44 -5.94 -11.38 -6.92
N ILE A 45 -6.15 -10.25 -7.57
CA ILE A 45 -5.09 -9.29 -7.89
C ILE A 45 -5.28 -8.03 -7.03
N LEU A 46 -4.24 -7.66 -6.29
CA LEU A 46 -4.16 -6.32 -5.72
C LEU A 46 -3.60 -5.36 -6.76
N HIS A 47 -4.34 -4.29 -7.01
CA HIS A 47 -3.95 -3.22 -7.91
C HIS A 47 -3.75 -1.92 -7.13
N PHE A 48 -2.56 -1.34 -7.26
CA PHE A 48 -2.25 -0.01 -6.77
C PHE A 48 -1.93 0.88 -7.97
N GLU A 49 -2.59 2.03 -8.07
CA GLU A 49 -2.30 3.01 -9.13
C GLU A 49 -0.95 3.70 -8.88
N GLY A 50 -0.63 3.96 -7.62
CA GLY A 50 0.66 4.51 -7.19
C GLY A 50 0.82 4.42 -5.68
N ILE A 51 2.06 4.25 -5.22
CA ILE A 51 2.43 4.30 -3.81
C ILE A 51 3.71 5.12 -3.71
N MET A 52 3.61 6.34 -3.17
CA MET A 52 4.75 7.25 -3.13
C MET A 52 5.93 6.68 -2.31
N GLY A 53 7.14 6.77 -2.87
CA GLY A 53 8.39 6.33 -2.23
C GLY A 53 8.66 4.83 -2.36
N LYS A 54 9.55 4.32 -1.50
CA LYS A 54 9.83 2.88 -1.41
C LYS A 54 8.74 2.23 -0.59
N SER A 55 8.04 1.26 -1.16
CA SER A 55 6.98 0.55 -0.49
C SER A 55 7.28 -0.92 -0.28
N LYS A 56 6.79 -1.45 0.85
CA LYS A 56 6.72 -2.88 1.12
C LYS A 56 5.26 -3.23 1.37
N ILE A 57 4.81 -4.35 0.79
CA ILE A 57 3.41 -4.77 0.79
C ILE A 57 3.33 -6.14 1.44
N TRP A 58 2.49 -6.24 2.46
CA TRP A 58 2.20 -7.49 3.16
C TRP A 58 0.73 -7.87 3.04
N VAL A 59 0.47 -9.16 2.91
CA VAL A 59 -0.88 -9.76 2.86
C VAL A 59 -0.90 -10.94 3.82
N ASN A 60 -1.85 -10.94 4.76
CA ASN A 60 -1.97 -12.00 5.77
C ASN A 60 -0.66 -12.30 6.52
N GLY A 61 0.15 -11.26 6.77
CA GLY A 61 1.45 -11.36 7.46
C GLY A 61 2.64 -11.74 6.58
N ALA A 62 2.42 -12.23 5.35
CA ALA A 62 3.50 -12.52 4.39
C ALA A 62 3.88 -11.26 3.60
N MET A 63 5.19 -11.01 3.44
CA MET A 63 5.70 -9.93 2.58
C MET A 63 5.68 -10.38 1.13
N ILE A 64 4.89 -9.72 0.28
CA ILE A 64 4.60 -10.19 -1.08
C ILE A 64 5.40 -9.42 -2.12
N LYS A 65 5.67 -8.13 -1.86
CA LYS A 65 6.38 -7.27 -2.81
C LYS A 65 7.06 -6.10 -2.14
N GLU A 66 8.24 -5.78 -2.65
CA GLU A 66 8.87 -4.47 -2.49
C GLU A 66 8.77 -3.70 -3.81
N ASN A 67 8.53 -2.40 -3.72
CA ASN A 67 8.47 -1.49 -4.86
C ASN A 67 9.25 -0.22 -4.55
N PHE A 68 9.95 0.31 -5.56
CA PHE A 68 10.84 1.46 -5.41
C PHE A 68 10.37 2.67 -6.22
N SER A 69 9.27 2.55 -6.98
CA SER A 69 8.70 3.64 -7.78
C SER A 69 7.46 4.25 -7.12
N GLY A 70 7.42 5.58 -7.04
CA GLY A 70 6.26 6.33 -6.57
C GLY A 70 5.11 6.47 -7.57
N TYR A 71 5.36 6.17 -8.85
CA TYR A 71 4.54 6.67 -9.97
C TYR A 71 3.99 5.59 -10.90
N TYR A 72 4.52 4.37 -10.84
CA TYR A 72 4.05 3.28 -11.69
C TYR A 72 3.03 2.40 -10.97
N PRO A 73 2.00 1.94 -11.69
CA PRO A 73 1.03 1.01 -11.12
C PRO A 73 1.69 -0.31 -10.75
N ILE A 74 1.15 -0.95 -9.72
CA ILE A 74 1.61 -2.24 -9.22
C ILE A 74 0.43 -3.22 -9.29
N HIS A 75 0.67 -4.37 -9.89
CA HIS A 75 -0.26 -5.50 -9.90
C HIS A 75 0.40 -6.67 -9.17
N ILE A 76 -0.29 -7.24 -8.19
CA ILE A 76 0.22 -8.35 -7.37
C ILE A 76 -0.82 -9.44 -7.34
N ASP A 77 -0.47 -10.63 -7.82
CA ASP A 77 -1.28 -11.82 -7.62
C ASP A 77 -1.13 -12.27 -6.16
N VAL A 78 -2.24 -12.21 -5.42
CA VAL A 78 -2.29 -12.58 -4.00
C VAL A 78 -3.13 -13.83 -3.77
N THR A 79 -3.46 -14.57 -4.83
CA THR A 79 -4.37 -15.73 -4.80
C THR A 79 -3.92 -16.79 -3.79
N GLU A 80 -2.61 -17.04 -3.68
CA GLU A 80 -2.05 -18.02 -2.74
C GLU A 80 -1.92 -17.50 -1.31
N TYR A 81 -2.05 -16.19 -1.12
CA TYR A 81 -1.91 -15.53 0.17
C TYR A 81 -3.25 -15.23 0.82
N VAL A 82 -4.36 -15.49 0.11
CA VAL A 82 -5.72 -15.41 0.63
C VAL A 82 -6.20 -16.81 1.01
N ASP A 83 -7.03 -16.88 2.04
CA ASP A 83 -7.42 -18.12 2.70
C ASP A 83 -8.94 -18.21 2.80
N PHE A 84 -9.52 -19.03 1.93
CA PHE A 84 -10.95 -19.31 1.90
C PHE A 84 -11.34 -20.49 2.81
N LYS A 85 -10.49 -20.94 3.74
CA LYS A 85 -10.77 -22.15 4.56
C LYS A 85 -11.95 -22.01 5.51
N ASN A 86 -12.32 -20.80 5.94
CA ASN A 86 -13.52 -20.58 6.76
C ASN A 86 -14.70 -20.09 5.91
N GLN A 87 -15.50 -21.06 5.46
CA GLN A 87 -16.61 -20.91 4.50
C GLN A 87 -17.76 -20.00 4.96
N THR A 88 -17.83 -19.68 6.25
CA THR A 88 -19.01 -19.04 6.87
C THR A 88 -18.84 -17.55 7.14
N GLN A 89 -17.65 -16.98 6.97
CA GLN A 89 -17.44 -15.55 7.14
C GLN A 89 -16.51 -15.00 6.07
N SER A 90 -16.86 -13.79 5.63
CA SER A 90 -15.97 -12.92 4.90
C SER A 90 -14.54 -13.00 5.43
N GLN A 91 -13.59 -13.41 4.59
CA GLN A 91 -12.20 -13.48 5.02
C GLN A 91 -11.62 -12.07 5.13
N PHE A 92 -11.12 -11.71 6.31
CA PHE A 92 -10.34 -10.49 6.52
C PHE A 92 -8.94 -10.64 5.97
N VAL A 93 -8.56 -9.78 5.04
CA VAL A 93 -7.19 -9.73 4.53
C VAL A 93 -6.55 -8.39 4.89
N PRO A 94 -5.70 -8.33 5.94
CA PRO A 94 -4.90 -7.15 6.23
C PRO A 94 -3.85 -6.94 5.13
N ILE A 95 -4.01 -5.84 4.39
CA ILE A 95 -2.94 -5.25 3.60
C ILE A 95 -2.20 -4.30 4.50
N ILE A 96 -0.88 -4.44 4.58
CA ILE A 96 -0.02 -3.44 5.19
C ILE A 96 0.87 -2.82 4.12
N VAL A 97 0.94 -1.49 4.07
CA VAL A 97 1.87 -0.77 3.20
C VAL A 97 2.76 0.10 4.07
N MET A 98 4.07 -0.18 4.03
CA MET A 98 5.09 0.70 4.63
C MET A 98 5.66 1.55 3.52
N THR A 99 5.59 2.87 3.63
CA THR A 99 6.31 3.76 2.72
C THR A 99 7.53 4.32 3.42
N LYS A 100 8.69 4.34 2.75
CA LYS A 100 9.83 5.19 3.11
C LYS A 100 10.02 6.16 1.95
N PRO A 101 9.80 7.47 2.13
CA PRO A 101 10.04 8.41 1.04
C PRO A 101 11.54 8.43 0.73
N THR A 102 11.83 8.48 -0.57
CA THR A 102 13.20 8.59 -1.07
C THR A 102 13.52 10.06 -1.13
N LEU A 103 14.44 10.54 -0.29
CA LEU A 103 15.09 11.83 -0.54
C LEU A 103 15.86 11.69 -1.87
N GLN A 104 15.42 12.37 -2.94
CA GLN A 104 16.32 12.62 -4.07
C GLN A 104 17.39 13.58 -3.57
N GLY A 105 18.65 13.22 -3.80
CA GLY A 105 19.81 13.84 -3.18
C GLY A 105 19.90 15.35 -3.44
N ASN A 106 20.45 16.05 -2.45
CA ASN A 106 20.96 17.40 -2.61
C ASN A 106 21.90 17.44 -3.82
N HIS A 107 21.47 18.11 -4.89
CA HIS A 107 22.40 18.60 -5.90
C HIS A 107 23.25 19.67 -5.19
N LYS A 108 24.46 19.30 -4.75
CA LYS A 108 25.46 20.32 -4.44
C LYS A 108 25.76 21.02 -5.76
N SER A 109 25.39 22.29 -5.84
CA SER A 109 25.94 23.21 -6.83
C SER A 109 27.46 23.27 -6.64
N ASN A 110 28.21 22.96 -7.70
CA ASN A 110 29.58 23.44 -7.84
C ASN A 110 29.54 24.90 -8.32
#